data_AF-A0AAU1AIA9-F1
#
_entry.id   AF-A0AAU1AIA9-F1
#
_cell.length_a   1.000
_cell.length_b   1.000
_cell.length_c   1.000
_cell.angle_alpha   90.00
_cell.angle_beta   90.00
_cell.angle_gamma   90.00
#
_symmetry.space_group_name_H-M   'P 1'
#
loop_
_entity.id
_entity.type
_entity.pdbx_description
1 polymer ?
#
loop_
_entity_poly.entity_id
_entity_poly.type
_entity_poly.pdbx_seq_one_letter_code
_entity_poly.pdbx_strand_id
1 'polypeptide(L)'
;MTTLVDLLAGSPALLALGEPTHGESAFLQIRNDAFLTLAGHGYRSIALESDRAAGLLADAFVQGAAVPLDRALAEGFSHGFGAAPANRDLLLRMREWNDGRPAAERLSFHGFDAPLEIEGAPSPRRHLMRVCEYLDLDRSAEIDDLVGDEARWSDTAAIWEPGRSVGRSSDAQRLRVLADDLLTELYLRAHRRPEGWQSAFVHATSAVAVLRYHAAAAAPLVQEERFARLAAVRDALMAENLLAIRAVEAHRGPTLAFAHNTHLQRHPSTMTIGATEVSWAGAGAIVGALLGERYAVIVGSLGASPALGIDLPAASTYEGRLQQKVALPGYVRAAEIEPAERRTHDYRYFPLDQSAIDHADAVLHIPTGLDATVLADRISALPDVEQVVASEEDGSPEGAWGDRFFYVGSDRRQPFATIVEHDVPGFDEAGQLDRPGVFRLNLDLGRAEFERMFGFPPKAFEEHRDAFDFARLDTVTPHPGYALYGFASIVMPGPQMLPEIDRLLAVAHARAVDRHERATRRATDQRD
;
A
#
# COMPACT_ATOMS: atom_id res chain seq x y z
N MET A 1 -13.71 19.45 -5.82
CA MET A 1 -13.54 18.03 -5.46
C MET A 1 -13.93 17.89 -4.01
N THR A 2 -14.80 16.93 -3.69
CA THR A 2 -15.22 16.66 -2.31
C THR A 2 -14.05 16.03 -1.57
N THR A 3 -13.73 16.48 -0.35
CA THR A 3 -12.64 15.85 0.42
C THR A 3 -13.09 14.48 0.93
N LEU A 4 -12.13 13.62 1.28
CA LEU A 4 -12.42 12.34 1.93
C LEU A 4 -13.31 12.53 3.17
N VAL A 5 -13.06 13.57 3.96
CA VAL A 5 -13.82 13.87 5.18
C VAL A 5 -15.25 14.32 4.86
N ASP A 6 -15.45 15.12 3.82
CA ASP A 6 -16.77 15.61 3.38
C ASP A 6 -17.69 14.48 2.82
N LEU A 7 -17.11 13.36 2.43
CA LEU A 7 -17.85 12.19 1.93
C LEU A 7 -18.42 11.32 3.03
N LEU A 8 -17.88 11.43 4.24
CA LEU A 8 -18.34 10.64 5.37
C LEU A 8 -19.56 11.35 5.99
N ALA A 9 -20.76 10.85 5.71
CA ALA A 9 -22.02 11.37 6.26
C ALA A 9 -22.12 11.28 7.80
N GLY A 10 -21.15 10.61 8.43
CA GLY A 10 -20.87 10.57 9.87
C GLY A 10 -19.41 10.15 10.10
N SER A 11 -18.98 9.98 11.36
CA SER A 11 -17.66 9.40 11.65
C SER A 11 -17.80 7.88 11.85
N PRO A 12 -17.63 7.05 10.79
CA PRO A 12 -17.69 5.60 10.95
C PRO A 12 -16.60 5.17 11.95
N ALA A 13 -16.87 4.14 12.74
CA ALA A 13 -15.87 3.56 13.62
C ALA A 13 -14.81 2.79 12.82
N LEU A 14 -15.20 2.25 11.66
CA LEU A 14 -14.33 1.59 10.71
C LEU A 14 -14.62 2.12 9.30
N LEU A 15 -13.65 2.82 8.72
CA LEU A 15 -13.67 3.21 7.32
C LEU A 15 -12.85 2.21 6.52
N ALA A 16 -13.46 1.56 5.54
CA ALA A 16 -12.79 0.68 4.60
C ALA A 16 -12.45 1.44 3.32
N LEU A 17 -11.19 1.35 2.89
CA LEU A 17 -10.69 1.88 1.62
C LEU A 17 -10.18 0.71 0.78
N GLY A 18 -10.89 0.41 -0.29
CA GLY A 18 -10.58 -0.68 -1.19
C GLY A 18 -9.65 -0.29 -2.33
N GLU A 19 -8.95 -1.28 -2.86
CA GLU A 19 -8.25 -1.20 -4.15
C GLU A 19 -8.72 -2.33 -5.08
N PRO A 20 -8.75 -2.10 -6.40
CA PRO A 20 -9.21 -3.10 -7.37
C PRO A 20 -8.08 -3.99 -7.92
N THR A 21 -6.85 -3.73 -7.48
CA THR A 21 -5.63 -4.49 -7.80
C THR A 21 -4.55 -4.14 -6.79
N HIS A 22 -3.70 -5.10 -6.41
CA HIS A 22 -2.52 -4.86 -5.55
C HIS A 22 -1.32 -4.33 -6.34
N GLY A 23 -1.40 -4.29 -7.67
CA GLY A 23 -0.26 -3.97 -8.53
C GLY A 23 -0.03 -2.47 -8.77
N GLU A 24 -0.99 -1.61 -8.45
CA GLU A 24 -0.93 -0.18 -8.75
C GLU A 24 -0.53 0.61 -7.50
N SER A 25 0.71 1.13 -7.48
CA SER A 25 1.29 1.80 -6.31
C SER A 25 0.52 3.04 -5.88
N ALA A 26 -0.17 3.70 -6.81
CA ALA A 26 -0.93 4.92 -6.52
C ALA A 26 -1.97 4.72 -5.41
N PHE A 27 -2.60 3.54 -5.30
CA PHE A 27 -3.56 3.27 -4.22
C PHE A 27 -2.90 3.31 -2.84
N LEU A 28 -1.70 2.75 -2.70
CA LEU A 28 -0.96 2.73 -1.43
C LEU A 28 -0.48 4.13 -1.05
N GLN A 29 -0.03 4.93 -2.03
CA GLN A 29 0.39 6.32 -1.83
C GLN A 29 -0.78 7.19 -1.37
N ILE A 30 -1.90 7.14 -2.09
CA ILE A 30 -3.12 7.87 -1.74
C ILE A 30 -3.66 7.42 -0.38
N ARG A 31 -3.60 6.12 -0.06
CA ARG A 31 -3.96 5.60 1.26
C ARG A 31 -3.09 6.23 2.37
N ASN A 32 -1.78 6.40 2.18
CA ASN A 32 -0.93 7.01 3.20
C ASN A 32 -1.36 8.46 3.48
N ASP A 33 -1.56 9.25 2.43
CA ASP A 33 -1.98 10.65 2.54
C ASP A 33 -3.39 10.76 3.16
N ALA A 34 -4.30 9.87 2.75
CA ALA A 34 -5.63 9.75 3.31
C ALA A 34 -5.57 9.41 4.81
N PHE A 35 -4.76 8.43 5.21
CA PHE A 35 -4.64 8.04 6.61
C PHE A 35 -4.07 9.15 7.49
N LEU A 36 -3.02 9.85 7.04
CA LEU A 36 -2.45 10.97 7.79
C LEU A 36 -3.43 12.15 7.89
N THR A 37 -4.22 12.40 6.84
CA THR A 37 -5.31 13.38 6.91
C THR A 37 -6.34 12.95 7.97
N LEU A 38 -6.79 11.70 7.92
CA LEU A 38 -7.74 11.13 8.88
C LEU A 38 -7.21 11.14 10.33
N ALA A 39 -5.90 10.96 10.53
CA ALA A 39 -5.26 11.06 11.84
C ALA A 39 -5.46 12.45 12.48
N GLY A 40 -5.36 13.51 11.67
CA GLY A 40 -5.72 14.88 12.07
C GLY A 40 -7.19 15.05 12.46
N HIS A 41 -8.06 14.18 11.94
CA HIS A 41 -9.50 14.12 12.25
C HIS A 41 -9.87 13.04 13.29
N GLY A 42 -8.91 12.54 14.07
CA GLY A 42 -9.19 11.67 15.20
C GLY A 42 -9.08 10.18 14.94
N TYR A 43 -8.75 9.74 13.71
CA TYR A 43 -8.40 8.34 13.47
C TYR A 43 -7.11 7.98 14.21
N ARG A 44 -7.03 6.76 14.74
CA ARG A 44 -5.89 6.31 15.56
C ARG A 44 -5.24 5.04 15.09
N SER A 45 -5.85 4.34 14.13
CA SER A 45 -5.33 3.07 13.66
C SER A 45 -5.55 2.86 12.18
N ILE A 46 -4.62 2.13 11.57
CA ILE A 46 -4.76 1.56 10.24
C ILE A 46 -4.67 0.04 10.34
N ALA A 47 -5.49 -0.67 9.58
CA ALA A 47 -5.51 -2.12 9.47
C ALA A 47 -5.32 -2.51 7.99
N LEU A 48 -4.23 -3.21 7.66
CA LEU A 48 -3.93 -3.65 6.30
C LEU A 48 -4.29 -5.13 6.09
N GLU A 49 -4.57 -5.49 4.83
CA GLU A 49 -4.71 -6.88 4.36
C GLU A 49 -3.39 -7.65 4.49
N SER A 50 -2.99 -7.88 5.72
CA SER A 50 -1.74 -8.52 6.07
C SER A 50 -1.90 -9.25 7.40
N ASP A 51 -1.09 -10.28 7.62
CA ASP A 51 -1.14 -11.10 8.83
C ASP A 51 -1.16 -10.24 10.10
N ARG A 52 -2.21 -10.40 10.89
CA ARG A 52 -2.40 -9.74 12.19
C ARG A 52 -1.22 -9.97 13.14
N ALA A 53 -0.67 -11.19 13.17
CA ALA A 53 0.44 -11.52 14.06
C ALA A 53 1.75 -10.89 13.59
N ALA A 54 2.04 -10.89 12.28
CA ALA A 54 3.15 -10.15 11.70
C ALA A 54 3.05 -8.65 12.03
N GLY A 55 1.84 -8.07 11.90
CA GLY A 55 1.58 -6.65 12.16
C GLY A 55 1.99 -6.17 13.55
N LEU A 56 2.12 -7.04 14.56
CA LEU A 56 2.66 -6.69 15.89
C LEU A 56 4.09 -6.13 15.80
N LEU A 57 4.91 -6.64 14.88
CA LEU A 57 6.30 -6.19 14.72
C LEU A 57 6.36 -4.83 14.01
N ALA A 58 5.53 -4.62 13.00
CA ALA A 58 5.37 -3.34 12.33
C ALA A 58 4.83 -2.27 13.30
N ASP A 59 3.84 -2.61 14.14
CA ASP A 59 3.36 -1.70 15.19
C ASP A 59 4.45 -1.41 16.22
N ALA A 60 5.22 -2.40 16.66
CA ALA A 60 6.33 -2.15 17.58
C ALA A 60 7.34 -1.11 17.03
N PHE A 61 7.66 -1.17 15.74
CA PHE A 61 8.46 -0.13 15.07
C PHE A 61 7.79 1.24 15.14
N VAL A 62 6.50 1.32 14.80
CA VAL A 62 5.69 2.55 14.82
C VAL A 62 5.56 3.15 16.22
N GLN A 63 5.48 2.32 17.26
CA GLN A 63 5.40 2.74 18.65
C GLN A 63 6.76 3.21 19.22
N GLY A 64 7.85 3.12 18.44
CA GLY A 64 9.18 3.59 18.82
C GLY A 64 10.07 2.54 19.49
N ALA A 65 9.72 1.25 19.41
CA ALA A 65 10.60 0.19 19.89
C ALA A 65 11.91 0.13 19.07
N ALA A 66 12.93 -0.51 19.64
CA ALA A 66 14.22 -0.74 18.99
C ALA A 66 14.16 -1.87 17.94
N VAL A 67 13.21 -1.77 17.01
CA VAL A 67 13.06 -2.65 15.85
C VAL A 67 13.68 -1.93 14.64
N PRO A 68 14.64 -2.55 13.91
CA PRO A 68 15.13 -2.00 12.66
C PRO A 68 14.02 -1.93 11.60
N LEU A 69 14.02 -0.88 10.76
CA LEU A 69 13.02 -0.70 9.70
C LEU A 69 12.97 -1.90 8.76
N ASP A 70 14.11 -2.38 8.28
CA ASP A 70 14.18 -3.51 7.35
C ASP A 70 13.54 -4.77 7.92
N ARG A 71 13.68 -4.98 9.23
CA ARG A 71 13.03 -6.10 9.91
C ARG A 71 11.52 -5.89 10.03
N ALA A 72 11.07 -4.68 10.36
CA ALA A 72 9.66 -4.35 10.40
C ALA A 72 8.99 -4.50 9.03
N LEU A 73 9.69 -4.22 7.94
CA LEU A 73 9.21 -4.44 6.58
C LEU A 73 9.21 -5.92 6.21
N ALA A 74 10.30 -6.64 6.47
CA ALA A 74 10.43 -8.03 6.05
C ALA A 74 9.55 -9.01 6.85
N GLU A 75 9.38 -8.78 8.16
CA GLU A 75 8.66 -9.69 9.06
C GLU A 75 7.33 -9.12 9.58
N GLY A 76 7.07 -7.81 9.38
CA GLY A 76 5.87 -7.14 9.87
C GLY A 76 4.70 -7.11 8.89
N PHE A 77 4.90 -7.66 7.69
CA PHE A 77 3.92 -7.81 6.63
C PHE A 77 3.91 -9.27 6.11
N SER A 78 2.83 -9.64 5.43
CA SER A 78 2.64 -10.87 4.65
C SER A 78 2.45 -10.52 3.17
N HIS A 79 2.32 -11.51 2.29
CA HIS A 79 2.08 -11.31 0.85
C HIS A 79 3.16 -10.49 0.13
N GLY A 80 4.36 -10.38 0.72
CA GLY A 80 5.44 -9.54 0.22
C GLY A 80 5.19 -8.03 0.32
N PHE A 81 4.11 -7.59 0.98
CA PHE A 81 3.71 -6.18 1.03
C PHE A 81 4.73 -5.26 1.69
N GLY A 82 5.65 -5.79 2.50
CA GLY A 82 6.78 -5.03 3.05
C GLY A 82 7.74 -4.48 1.99
N ALA A 83 7.78 -5.07 0.79
CA ALA A 83 8.61 -4.60 -0.32
C ALA A 83 8.05 -3.35 -1.02
N ALA A 84 6.75 -3.05 -0.85
CA ALA A 84 6.14 -1.91 -1.50
C ALA A 84 6.70 -0.58 -0.92
N PRO A 85 7.24 0.33 -1.74
CA PRO A 85 7.84 1.57 -1.24
C PRO A 85 6.88 2.43 -0.41
N ALA A 86 5.60 2.45 -0.78
CA ALA A 86 4.57 3.16 -0.02
C ALA A 86 4.30 2.54 1.38
N ASN A 87 4.53 1.25 1.60
CA ASN A 87 4.41 0.66 2.94
C ASN A 87 5.62 1.00 3.83
N ARG A 88 6.81 1.14 3.25
CA ARG A 88 7.98 1.74 3.93
C ARG A 88 7.71 3.18 4.36
N ASP A 89 7.20 4.00 3.44
CA ASP A 89 6.81 5.38 3.73
C ASP A 89 5.73 5.45 4.83
N LEU A 90 4.73 4.55 4.80
CA LEU A 90 3.70 4.47 5.85
C LEU A 90 4.30 4.27 7.24
N LEU A 91 5.16 3.26 7.43
CA LEU A 91 5.76 2.99 8.75
C LEU A 91 6.60 4.17 9.25
N LEU A 92 7.39 4.78 8.37
CA LEU A 92 8.20 5.95 8.71
C LEU A 92 7.35 7.14 9.12
N ARG A 93 6.33 7.48 8.31
CA ARG A 93 5.39 8.58 8.58
C ARG A 93 4.61 8.35 9.88
N MET A 94 4.20 7.12 10.16
CA MET A 94 3.52 6.79 11.42
C MET A 94 4.46 6.93 12.63
N ARG A 95 5.73 6.49 12.49
CA ARG A 95 6.74 6.66 13.55
C ARG A 95 7.07 8.13 13.80
N GLU A 96 7.22 8.91 12.73
CA GLU A 96 7.39 10.37 12.79
C GLU A 96 6.20 11.03 13.49
N TRP A 97 4.97 10.66 13.12
CA TRP A 97 3.76 11.18 13.77
C TRP A 97 3.75 10.88 15.26
N ASN A 98 4.16 9.67 15.66
CA ASN A 98 4.13 9.23 17.05
C ASN A 98 5.20 9.87 17.94
N ASP A 99 6.27 10.39 17.34
CA ASP A 99 7.37 10.96 18.09
C ASP A 99 6.91 12.16 18.94
N GLY A 100 7.32 12.18 20.21
CA GLY A 100 6.89 13.17 21.18
C GLY A 100 5.40 13.17 21.59
N ARG A 101 4.53 12.35 20.96
CA ARG A 101 3.09 12.34 21.26
C ARG A 101 2.70 11.43 22.43
N PRO A 102 1.65 11.79 23.19
CA PRO A 102 1.10 10.94 24.24
C PRO A 102 0.45 9.68 23.64
N ALA A 103 0.44 8.57 24.39
CA ALA A 103 -0.04 7.27 23.92
C ALA A 103 -1.48 7.29 23.33
N ALA A 104 -2.35 8.14 23.85
CA ALA A 104 -3.72 8.31 23.37
C ALA A 104 -3.81 8.93 21.96
N GLU A 105 -2.78 9.66 21.51
CA GLU A 105 -2.73 10.32 20.20
C GLU A 105 -1.84 9.59 19.19
N ARG A 106 -1.07 8.60 19.64
CA ARG A 106 -0.23 7.80 18.77
C ARG A 106 -1.09 7.00 17.78
N LEU A 107 -0.60 6.83 16.57
CA LEU A 107 -1.14 5.90 15.60
C LEU A 107 -0.67 4.49 15.92
N SER A 108 -1.51 3.50 15.63
CA SER A 108 -1.15 2.09 15.69
C SER A 108 -1.37 1.41 14.35
N PHE A 109 -0.47 0.49 14.02
CA PHE A 109 -0.53 -0.34 12.83
C PHE A 109 -1.14 -1.70 13.19
N HIS A 110 -1.98 -2.25 12.32
CA HIS A 110 -2.53 -3.58 12.46
C HIS A 110 -2.47 -4.31 11.11
N GLY A 111 -2.13 -5.60 11.14
CA GLY A 111 -2.61 -6.52 10.11
C GLY A 111 -4.00 -7.02 10.52
N PHE A 112 -4.89 -7.30 9.57
CA PHE A 112 -6.17 -7.93 9.87
C PHE A 112 -6.42 -9.25 9.15
N ASP A 113 -5.49 -9.71 8.32
CA ASP A 113 -5.55 -11.04 7.74
C ASP A 113 -5.14 -12.11 8.76
N ALA A 114 -5.56 -13.35 8.50
CA ALA A 114 -4.98 -14.49 9.18
C ALA A 114 -3.54 -14.72 8.67
N PRO A 115 -2.70 -15.48 9.41
CA PRO A 115 -1.37 -15.88 8.95
C PRO A 115 -1.50 -16.92 7.83
N LEU A 116 -1.93 -16.49 6.67
CA LEU A 116 -2.19 -17.29 5.47
C LEU A 116 -1.47 -16.61 4.30
N GLU A 117 -0.96 -17.41 3.38
CA GLU A 117 -0.39 -16.96 2.12
C GLU A 117 -1.29 -17.40 0.96
N ILE A 118 -1.08 -16.84 -0.23
CA ILE A 118 -1.90 -17.12 -1.43
C ILE A 118 -2.01 -18.63 -1.69
N GLU A 119 -0.91 -19.36 -1.56
CA GLU A 119 -0.82 -20.78 -1.89
C GLU A 119 -0.65 -21.70 -0.69
N GLY A 120 -0.69 -21.19 0.55
CA GLY A 120 -0.37 -22.01 1.71
C GLY A 120 -0.78 -21.42 3.05
N ALA A 121 -0.83 -22.30 4.05
CA ALA A 121 -1.05 -21.92 5.43
C ALA A 121 0.05 -22.53 6.30
N PRO A 122 0.70 -21.78 7.20
CA PRO A 122 1.79 -22.27 8.01
C PRO A 122 1.29 -23.24 9.09
N SER A 123 2.24 -23.83 9.81
CA SER A 123 2.00 -24.55 11.06
C SER A 123 1.52 -23.61 12.18
N PRO A 124 0.60 -24.03 13.06
CA PRO A 124 0.16 -23.21 14.21
C PRO A 124 1.22 -23.14 15.32
N ARG A 125 2.29 -23.94 15.24
CA ARG A 125 3.30 -24.13 16.29
C ARG A 125 3.87 -22.82 16.82
N ARG A 126 4.34 -21.95 15.92
CA ARG A 126 4.94 -20.64 16.29
C ARG A 126 4.00 -19.86 17.21
N HIS A 127 2.73 -19.81 16.87
CA HIS A 127 1.74 -19.05 17.63
C HIS A 127 1.44 -19.71 18.98
N LEU A 128 1.26 -21.03 19.01
CA LEU A 128 1.04 -21.77 20.27
C LEU A 128 2.21 -21.60 21.24
N MET A 129 3.45 -21.66 20.73
CA MET A 129 4.66 -21.46 21.54
C MET A 129 4.73 -20.05 22.13
N ARG A 130 4.35 -19.00 21.38
CA ARG A 130 4.29 -17.62 21.89
C ARG A 130 3.26 -17.45 23.00
N VAL A 131 2.11 -18.11 22.89
CA VAL A 131 1.09 -18.09 23.93
C VAL A 131 1.58 -18.80 25.19
N CYS A 132 2.21 -19.97 25.03
CA CYS A 132 2.80 -20.72 26.16
C CYS A 132 3.91 -19.93 26.86
N GLU A 133 4.78 -19.26 26.10
CA GLU A 133 5.82 -18.36 26.62
C GLU A 133 5.21 -17.25 27.49
N TYR A 134 4.17 -16.57 27.01
CA TYR A 134 3.46 -15.55 27.79
C TYR A 134 2.70 -16.14 29.00
N LEU A 135 2.28 -17.40 28.96
CA LEU A 135 1.64 -18.07 30.08
C LEU A 135 2.64 -18.77 31.01
N ASP A 136 3.94 -18.68 30.78
CA ASP A 136 4.96 -19.45 31.51
C ASP A 136 4.57 -20.96 31.63
N LEU A 137 3.99 -21.53 30.57
CA LEU A 137 3.60 -22.94 30.49
C LEU A 137 4.61 -23.70 29.64
N ASP A 138 5.09 -24.84 30.15
CA ASP A 138 5.89 -25.76 29.33
C ASP A 138 4.98 -26.82 28.71
N ARG A 139 4.58 -26.58 27.46
CA ARG A 139 3.83 -27.52 26.60
C ARG A 139 4.56 -27.83 25.30
N SER A 140 5.85 -27.53 25.24
CA SER A 140 6.68 -27.64 24.04
C SER A 140 6.64 -29.05 23.43
N ALA A 141 6.90 -30.07 24.25
CA ALA A 141 6.89 -31.47 23.82
C ALA A 141 5.51 -31.95 23.34
N GLU A 142 4.43 -31.53 24.01
CA GLU A 142 3.06 -31.87 23.61
C GLU A 142 2.69 -31.22 22.27
N ILE A 143 3.03 -29.94 22.10
CA ILE A 143 2.78 -29.21 20.85
C ILE A 143 3.60 -29.85 19.72
N ASP A 144 4.87 -30.15 19.95
CA ASP A 144 5.76 -30.73 18.93
C ASP A 144 5.29 -32.13 18.49
N ASP A 145 4.83 -32.97 19.43
CA ASP A 145 4.25 -34.28 19.14
C ASP A 145 2.98 -34.17 18.28
N LEU A 146 2.07 -33.26 18.65
CA LEU A 146 0.81 -33.06 17.92
C LEU A 146 0.99 -32.36 16.55
N VAL A 147 1.96 -31.46 16.44
CA VAL A 147 2.29 -30.80 15.16
C VAL A 147 2.95 -31.80 14.22
N GLY A 148 3.86 -32.64 14.74
CA GLY A 148 4.64 -33.57 13.95
C GLY A 148 5.52 -32.86 12.92
N ASP A 149 5.59 -33.42 11.71
CA ASP A 149 6.34 -32.82 10.60
C ASP A 149 5.67 -31.52 10.10
N GLU A 150 6.31 -30.38 10.37
CA GLU A 150 5.83 -29.04 9.96
C GLU A 150 5.70 -28.88 8.44
N ALA A 151 6.44 -29.65 7.64
CA ALA A 151 6.37 -29.59 6.19
C ALA A 151 4.97 -29.96 5.66
N ARG A 152 4.24 -30.83 6.39
CA ARG A 152 2.87 -31.24 6.03
C ARG A 152 1.85 -30.13 6.19
N TRP A 153 2.11 -29.17 7.08
CA TRP A 153 1.23 -28.02 7.28
C TRP A 153 1.43 -27.01 6.14
N SER A 154 2.67 -26.81 5.72
CA SER A 154 3.02 -25.82 4.69
C SER A 154 2.97 -26.38 3.26
N ASP A 155 2.35 -27.55 3.06
CA ASP A 155 2.18 -28.17 1.74
C ASP A 155 1.21 -27.35 0.89
N THR A 156 1.70 -26.63 -0.12
CA THR A 156 0.88 -25.75 -0.95
C THR A 156 -0.18 -26.51 -1.75
N ALA A 157 0.07 -27.78 -2.07
CA ALA A 157 -0.93 -28.62 -2.73
C ALA A 157 -2.13 -28.92 -1.81
N ALA A 158 -2.00 -28.76 -0.48
CA ALA A 158 -3.09 -28.93 0.46
C ALA A 158 -4.22 -27.90 0.27
N ILE A 159 -4.00 -26.78 -0.43
CA ILE A 159 -5.06 -25.84 -0.79
C ILE A 159 -5.95 -26.40 -1.90
N TRP A 160 -5.39 -27.20 -2.80
CA TRP A 160 -6.11 -27.73 -3.97
C TRP A 160 -6.56 -29.19 -3.80
N GLU A 161 -5.83 -29.97 -3.00
CA GLU A 161 -6.05 -31.39 -2.79
C GLU A 161 -6.46 -31.68 -1.32
N PRO A 162 -7.75 -31.97 -1.05
CA PRO A 162 -8.25 -32.16 0.32
C PRO A 162 -7.47 -33.19 1.13
N GLY A 163 -7.05 -34.30 0.50
CA GLY A 163 -6.35 -35.40 1.15
C GLY A 163 -4.92 -35.07 1.60
N ARG A 164 -4.34 -33.96 1.11
CA ARG A 164 -3.01 -33.51 1.53
C ARG A 164 -3.04 -32.64 2.78
N SER A 165 -4.18 -32.00 3.07
CA SER A 165 -4.33 -31.20 4.28
C SER A 165 -4.47 -32.06 5.53
N VAL A 166 -3.68 -31.75 6.56
CA VAL A 166 -3.71 -32.44 7.86
C VAL A 166 -4.85 -31.97 8.78
N GLY A 167 -5.61 -30.94 8.39
CA GLY A 167 -6.49 -30.20 9.31
C GLY A 167 -7.67 -30.96 9.91
N ARG A 168 -7.94 -32.19 9.45
CA ARG A 168 -8.96 -33.10 10.03
C ARG A 168 -8.37 -34.32 10.72
N SER A 169 -7.04 -34.43 10.85
CA SER A 169 -6.39 -35.47 11.64
C SER A 169 -6.79 -35.39 13.12
N SER A 170 -6.60 -36.49 13.86
CA SER A 170 -6.79 -36.50 15.32
C SER A 170 -5.93 -35.43 16.02
N ASP A 171 -4.71 -35.23 15.52
CA ASP A 171 -3.73 -34.37 16.16
C ASP A 171 -4.06 -32.90 15.89
N ALA A 172 -4.50 -32.56 14.66
CA ALA A 172 -5.00 -31.22 14.35
C ALA A 172 -6.27 -30.87 15.15
N GLN A 173 -7.15 -31.85 15.41
CA GLN A 173 -8.32 -31.66 16.26
C GLN A 173 -7.93 -31.43 17.72
N ARG A 174 -6.95 -32.19 18.24
CA ARG A 174 -6.38 -31.96 19.59
C ARG A 174 -5.68 -30.61 19.69
N LEU A 175 -4.94 -30.19 18.67
CA LEU A 175 -4.35 -28.85 18.59
C LEU A 175 -5.42 -27.75 18.64
N ARG A 176 -6.60 -27.95 18.04
CA ARG A 176 -7.72 -26.99 18.16
C ARG A 176 -8.24 -26.88 19.59
N VAL A 177 -8.40 -28.01 20.28
CA VAL A 177 -8.81 -28.02 21.70
C VAL A 177 -7.75 -27.33 22.55
N LEU A 178 -6.48 -27.69 22.33
CA LEU A 178 -5.33 -27.06 22.98
C LEU A 178 -5.32 -25.53 22.81
N ALA A 179 -5.50 -25.06 21.57
CA ALA A 179 -5.51 -23.63 21.27
C ALA A 179 -6.68 -22.89 21.94
N ASP A 180 -7.85 -23.54 22.03
CA ASP A 180 -9.04 -23.02 22.72
C ASP A 180 -8.84 -22.95 24.25
N ASP A 181 -8.25 -24.00 24.84
CA ASP A 181 -7.90 -24.01 26.27
C ASP A 181 -6.90 -22.89 26.60
N LEU A 182 -5.90 -22.66 25.75
CA LEU A 182 -4.92 -21.59 25.93
C LEU A 182 -5.56 -20.19 25.86
N LEU A 183 -6.60 -19.99 25.04
CA LEU A 183 -7.38 -18.74 25.04
C LEU A 183 -8.07 -18.52 26.39
N THR A 184 -8.63 -19.57 26.99
CA THR A 184 -9.25 -19.48 28.32
C THR A 184 -8.20 -19.12 29.38
N GLU A 185 -7.03 -19.75 29.34
CA GLU A 185 -5.92 -19.44 30.25
C GLU A 185 -5.45 -17.98 30.13
N LEU A 186 -5.42 -17.40 28.94
CA LEU A 186 -5.12 -15.97 28.75
C LEU A 186 -6.11 -15.09 29.52
N TYR A 187 -7.41 -15.36 29.45
CA TYR A 187 -8.41 -14.59 30.19
C TYR A 187 -8.28 -14.77 31.71
N LEU A 188 -8.01 -15.99 32.18
CA LEU A 188 -7.82 -16.27 33.62
C LEU A 188 -6.63 -15.51 34.22
N ARG A 189 -5.64 -15.13 33.41
CA ARG A 189 -4.45 -14.40 33.85
C ARG A 189 -4.47 -12.90 33.58
N ALA A 190 -5.45 -12.40 32.84
CA ALA A 190 -5.51 -11.01 32.38
C ALA A 190 -5.39 -9.99 33.54
N HIS A 191 -6.03 -10.24 34.69
CA HIS A 191 -5.98 -9.33 35.85
C HIS A 191 -4.62 -9.31 36.57
N ARG A 192 -3.79 -10.34 36.39
CA ARG A 192 -2.49 -10.49 37.05
C ARG A 192 -1.31 -10.15 36.12
N ARG A 193 -1.47 -10.31 34.81
CA ARG A 193 -0.41 -10.08 33.81
C ARG A 193 -0.91 -9.25 32.61
N PRO A 194 -1.37 -8.00 32.79
CA PRO A 194 -1.92 -7.23 31.67
C PRO A 194 -0.87 -6.88 30.59
N GLU A 195 0.40 -6.74 30.97
CA GLU A 195 1.50 -6.44 30.05
C GLU A 195 1.76 -7.62 29.10
N GLY A 196 1.76 -7.38 27.79
CA GLY A 196 1.96 -8.40 26.76
C GLY A 196 0.71 -9.23 26.43
N TRP A 197 -0.38 -9.09 27.20
CA TRP A 197 -1.61 -9.86 27.01
C TRP A 197 -2.18 -9.72 25.60
N GLN A 198 -2.23 -8.50 25.07
CA GLN A 198 -2.79 -8.25 23.73
C GLN A 198 -2.01 -8.98 22.62
N SER A 199 -0.67 -9.00 22.72
CA SER A 199 0.19 -9.72 21.77
C SER A 199 -0.04 -11.23 21.86
N ALA A 200 -0.12 -11.77 23.09
CA ALA A 200 -0.43 -13.17 23.32
C ALA A 200 -1.83 -13.54 22.81
N PHE A 201 -2.82 -12.66 23.00
CA PHE A 201 -4.17 -12.85 22.48
C PHE A 201 -4.19 -12.91 20.95
N VAL A 202 -3.47 -12.01 20.27
CA VAL A 202 -3.31 -12.06 18.81
C VAL A 202 -2.71 -13.40 18.38
N HIS A 203 -1.65 -13.87 19.02
CA HIS A 203 -1.07 -15.18 18.70
C HIS A 203 -2.04 -16.34 18.97
N ALA A 204 -2.78 -16.33 20.06
CA ALA A 204 -3.76 -17.37 20.35
C ALA A 204 -4.87 -17.42 19.30
N THR A 205 -5.42 -16.26 18.91
CA THR A 205 -6.43 -16.18 17.84
C THR A 205 -5.84 -16.59 16.49
N SER A 206 -4.59 -16.25 16.19
CA SER A 206 -3.90 -16.68 14.95
C SER A 206 -3.69 -18.20 14.91
N ALA A 207 -3.34 -18.84 16.03
CA ALA A 207 -3.22 -20.30 16.11
C ALA A 207 -4.58 -20.97 15.79
N VAL A 208 -5.66 -20.49 16.40
CA VAL A 208 -7.02 -20.98 16.14
C VAL A 208 -7.43 -20.74 14.69
N ALA A 209 -7.13 -19.56 14.13
CA ALA A 209 -7.44 -19.19 12.76
C ALA A 209 -6.79 -20.14 11.74
N VAL A 210 -5.48 -20.38 11.87
CA VAL A 210 -4.73 -21.30 11.01
C VAL A 210 -5.28 -22.73 11.12
N LEU A 211 -5.58 -23.20 12.32
CA LEU A 211 -6.18 -24.52 12.53
C LEU A 211 -7.61 -24.65 11.94
N ARG A 212 -8.42 -23.59 12.01
CA ARG A 212 -9.74 -23.54 11.37
C ARG A 212 -9.61 -23.58 9.85
N TYR A 213 -8.64 -22.86 9.30
CA TYR A 213 -8.35 -22.85 7.86
C TYR A 213 -7.90 -24.22 7.36
N HIS A 214 -6.94 -24.85 8.04
CA HIS A 214 -6.52 -26.23 7.73
C HIS A 214 -7.70 -27.21 7.79
N ALA A 215 -8.57 -27.11 8.79
CA ALA A 215 -9.75 -27.98 8.88
C ALA A 215 -10.73 -27.78 7.70
N ALA A 216 -10.85 -26.55 7.19
CA ALA A 216 -11.60 -26.25 5.97
C ALA A 216 -10.89 -26.80 4.73
N ALA A 217 -9.55 -26.69 4.66
CA ALA A 217 -8.74 -27.27 3.60
C ALA A 217 -8.77 -28.82 3.61
N ALA A 218 -9.04 -29.48 4.73
CA ALA A 218 -9.23 -30.93 4.73
C ALA A 218 -10.67 -31.37 4.40
N ALA A 219 -11.60 -30.44 4.12
CA ALA A 219 -12.97 -30.79 3.77
C ALA A 219 -13.04 -31.44 2.37
N PRO A 220 -13.75 -32.58 2.20
CA PRO A 220 -13.85 -33.30 0.94
C PRO A 220 -14.87 -32.63 0.00
N LEU A 221 -14.54 -31.42 -0.45
CA LEU A 221 -15.33 -30.63 -1.40
C LEU A 221 -14.71 -30.69 -2.80
N VAL A 222 -15.54 -30.50 -3.83
CA VAL A 222 -15.08 -30.28 -5.21
C VAL A 222 -14.35 -28.94 -5.32
N GLN A 223 -13.52 -28.76 -6.35
CA GLN A 223 -12.54 -27.68 -6.42
C GLN A 223 -13.14 -26.27 -6.30
N GLU A 224 -14.26 -26.01 -6.96
CA GLU A 224 -14.92 -24.71 -6.98
C GLU A 224 -15.55 -24.38 -5.62
N GLU A 225 -16.31 -25.32 -5.05
CA GLU A 225 -16.90 -25.20 -3.71
C GLU A 225 -15.83 -25.05 -2.63
N ARG A 226 -14.71 -25.76 -2.81
CA ARG A 226 -13.55 -25.70 -1.93
C ARG A 226 -12.90 -24.33 -1.94
N PHE A 227 -12.64 -23.75 -3.11
CA PHE A 227 -12.10 -22.40 -3.20
C PHE A 227 -13.03 -21.40 -2.51
N ALA A 228 -14.32 -21.42 -2.86
CA ALA A 228 -15.32 -20.55 -2.26
C ALA A 228 -15.35 -20.69 -0.74
N ARG A 229 -15.24 -21.91 -0.23
CA ARG A 229 -15.19 -22.20 1.20
C ARG A 229 -13.92 -21.65 1.87
N LEU A 230 -12.76 -21.81 1.25
CA LEU A 230 -11.49 -21.30 1.81
C LEU A 230 -11.46 -19.77 1.80
N ALA A 231 -11.90 -19.14 0.70
CA ALA A 231 -12.07 -17.69 0.62
C ALA A 231 -13.02 -17.17 1.71
N ALA A 232 -14.20 -17.80 1.86
CA ALA A 232 -15.16 -17.47 2.91
C ALA A 232 -14.59 -17.62 4.33
N VAL A 233 -13.77 -18.64 4.58
CA VAL A 233 -13.12 -18.84 5.88
C VAL A 233 -12.07 -17.77 6.14
N ARG A 234 -11.22 -17.44 5.16
CA ARG A 234 -10.24 -16.34 5.27
C ARG A 234 -10.94 -15.03 5.58
N ASP A 235 -11.98 -14.68 4.83
CA ASP A 235 -12.77 -13.45 5.04
C ASP A 235 -13.49 -13.42 6.40
N ALA A 236 -13.99 -14.55 6.88
CA ALA A 236 -14.56 -14.63 8.23
C ALA A 236 -13.50 -14.38 9.33
N LEU A 237 -12.28 -14.88 9.15
CA LEU A 237 -11.16 -14.63 10.07
C LEU A 237 -10.71 -13.16 9.99
N MET A 238 -10.68 -12.58 8.79
CA MET A 238 -10.43 -11.16 8.59
C MET A 238 -11.48 -10.28 9.29
N ALA A 239 -12.76 -10.64 9.20
CA ALA A 239 -13.83 -9.96 9.90
C ALA A 239 -13.69 -10.06 11.43
N GLU A 240 -13.40 -11.26 11.97
CA GLU A 240 -13.12 -11.48 13.40
C GLU A 240 -11.97 -10.58 13.87
N ASN A 241 -10.90 -10.50 13.09
CA ASN A 241 -9.75 -9.64 13.35
C ASN A 241 -10.12 -8.15 13.34
N LEU A 242 -10.86 -7.66 12.34
CA LEU A 242 -11.31 -6.27 12.28
C LEU A 242 -12.17 -5.91 13.49
N LEU A 243 -13.09 -6.77 13.90
CA LEU A 243 -13.93 -6.56 15.08
C LEU A 243 -13.09 -6.52 16.36
N ALA A 244 -12.10 -7.40 16.50
CA ALA A 244 -11.17 -7.39 17.63
C ALA A 244 -10.30 -6.13 17.68
N ILE A 245 -9.81 -5.65 16.52
CA ILE A 245 -9.10 -4.36 16.42
C ILE A 245 -10.02 -3.22 16.86
N ARG A 246 -11.27 -3.21 16.37
CA ARG A 246 -12.24 -2.18 16.75
C ARG A 246 -12.58 -2.19 18.24
N ALA A 247 -12.63 -3.36 18.88
CA ALA A 247 -12.83 -3.45 20.32
C ALA A 247 -11.67 -2.81 21.10
N VAL A 248 -10.42 -3.04 20.68
CA VAL A 248 -9.23 -2.44 21.29
C VAL A 248 -9.16 -0.93 21.04
N GLU A 249 -9.45 -0.49 19.83
CA GLU A 249 -9.31 0.90 19.40
C GLU A 249 -10.52 1.78 19.75
N ALA A 250 -11.60 1.20 20.27
CA ALA A 250 -12.88 1.89 20.53
C ALA A 250 -12.73 3.17 21.38
N HIS A 251 -11.79 3.18 22.32
CA HIS A 251 -11.56 4.30 23.24
C HIS A 251 -10.54 5.33 22.73
N ARG A 252 -9.84 5.04 21.62
CA ARG A 252 -8.78 5.89 21.05
C ARG A 252 -9.31 6.67 19.85
N GLY A 253 -10.00 5.98 18.94
CA GLY A 253 -10.58 6.59 17.75
C GLY A 253 -10.95 5.57 16.67
N PRO A 254 -11.42 6.04 15.50
CA PRO A 254 -11.71 5.18 14.36
C PRO A 254 -10.48 4.50 13.76
N THR A 255 -10.73 3.42 13.00
CA THR A 255 -9.73 2.69 12.23
C THR A 255 -9.97 2.86 10.73
N LEU A 256 -8.91 3.04 9.95
CA LEU A 256 -8.92 2.86 8.50
C LEU A 256 -8.54 1.41 8.18
N ALA A 257 -9.39 0.65 7.50
CA ALA A 257 -9.03 -0.64 6.91
C ALA A 257 -8.69 -0.46 5.43
N PHE A 258 -7.61 -1.11 4.96
CA PHE A 258 -7.20 -1.07 3.56
C PHE A 258 -6.86 -2.47 3.03
N ALA A 259 -7.50 -2.83 1.93
CA ALA A 259 -7.43 -4.17 1.32
C ALA A 259 -8.01 -4.15 -0.09
N HIS A 260 -7.96 -5.30 -0.78
CA HIS A 260 -8.68 -5.45 -2.04
C HIS A 260 -10.20 -5.21 -1.87
N ASN A 261 -10.85 -4.67 -2.90
CA ASN A 261 -12.29 -4.39 -2.93
C ASN A 261 -13.13 -5.60 -2.52
N THR A 262 -12.76 -6.78 -3.00
CA THR A 262 -13.47 -8.04 -2.72
C THR A 262 -13.45 -8.43 -1.24
N HIS A 263 -12.50 -7.93 -0.45
CA HIS A 263 -12.48 -8.17 0.99
C HIS A 263 -13.34 -7.15 1.74
N LEU A 264 -13.57 -5.96 1.20
CA LEU A 264 -14.18 -4.83 1.92
C LEU A 264 -15.60 -4.48 1.45
N GLN A 265 -16.03 -4.94 0.29
CA GLN A 265 -17.39 -4.64 -0.19
C GLN A 265 -18.48 -5.27 0.70
N ARG A 266 -19.65 -4.61 0.80
CA ARG A 266 -20.78 -5.10 1.63
C ARG A 266 -21.57 -6.24 0.99
N HIS A 267 -21.51 -6.36 -0.33
CA HIS A 267 -22.18 -7.42 -1.09
C HIS A 267 -21.26 -8.64 -1.25
N PRO A 268 -21.81 -9.84 -1.52
CA PRO A 268 -20.99 -11.03 -1.74
C PRO A 268 -19.96 -10.82 -2.85
N SER A 269 -18.76 -11.32 -2.61
CA SER A 269 -17.66 -11.32 -3.58
C SER A 269 -17.85 -12.46 -4.55
N THR A 270 -17.47 -12.25 -5.80
CA THR A 270 -17.61 -13.23 -6.88
C THR A 270 -16.31 -13.41 -7.64
N MET A 271 -16.08 -14.62 -8.13
CA MET A 271 -14.93 -14.92 -8.99
C MET A 271 -15.27 -16.08 -9.93
N THR A 272 -14.70 -16.04 -11.14
CA THR A 272 -14.83 -17.15 -12.10
C THR A 272 -13.65 -18.09 -11.96
N ILE A 273 -13.93 -19.36 -11.70
CA ILE A 273 -12.93 -20.44 -11.62
C ILE A 273 -13.27 -21.47 -12.69
N GLY A 274 -12.41 -21.60 -13.70
CA GLY A 274 -12.71 -22.41 -14.88
C GLY A 274 -13.97 -21.90 -15.58
N ALA A 275 -15.03 -22.71 -15.61
CA ALA A 275 -16.32 -22.36 -16.19
C ALA A 275 -17.40 -21.99 -15.14
N THR A 276 -17.03 -21.95 -13.85
CA THR A 276 -17.97 -21.80 -12.74
C THR A 276 -17.77 -20.45 -12.05
N GLU A 277 -18.86 -19.71 -11.87
CA GLU A 277 -18.86 -18.54 -10.99
C GLU A 277 -19.09 -18.98 -9.54
N VAL A 278 -18.19 -18.60 -8.65
CA VAL A 278 -18.30 -18.85 -7.22
C VAL A 278 -18.51 -17.54 -6.47
N SER A 279 -19.20 -17.61 -5.33
CA SER A 279 -19.44 -16.45 -4.48
C SER A 279 -19.27 -16.77 -2.99
N TRP A 280 -18.89 -15.76 -2.22
CA TRP A 280 -18.77 -15.84 -0.76
C TRP A 280 -19.00 -14.47 -0.11
N ALA A 281 -19.24 -14.47 1.21
CA ALA A 281 -19.29 -13.22 1.96
C ALA A 281 -17.86 -12.75 2.28
N GLY A 282 -17.46 -11.59 1.75
CA GLY A 282 -16.21 -10.93 2.10
C GLY A 282 -16.22 -10.39 3.54
N ALA A 283 -15.05 -10.01 4.06
CA ALA A 283 -14.93 -9.48 5.42
C ALA A 283 -15.81 -8.23 5.64
N GLY A 284 -15.88 -7.34 4.65
CA GLY A 284 -16.72 -6.14 4.65
C GLY A 284 -18.21 -6.43 4.67
N ALA A 285 -18.66 -7.51 4.02
CA ALA A 285 -20.05 -7.95 4.09
C ALA A 285 -20.43 -8.39 5.51
N ILE A 286 -19.54 -9.15 6.17
CA ILE A 286 -19.73 -9.62 7.55
C ILE A 286 -19.67 -8.45 8.53
N VAL A 287 -18.62 -7.62 8.46
CA VAL A 287 -18.42 -6.49 9.37
C VAL A 287 -19.48 -5.42 9.17
N GLY A 288 -19.87 -5.14 7.92
CA GLY A 288 -20.97 -4.21 7.60
C GLY A 288 -22.29 -4.65 8.23
N ALA A 289 -22.62 -5.95 8.16
CA ALA A 289 -23.82 -6.49 8.80
C ALA A 289 -23.80 -6.37 10.34
N LEU A 290 -22.62 -6.48 10.97
CA LEU A 290 -22.48 -6.45 12.44
C LEU A 290 -22.29 -5.04 13.01
N LEU A 291 -21.73 -4.11 12.23
CA LEU A 291 -21.48 -2.73 12.66
C LEU A 291 -22.55 -1.74 12.19
N GLY A 292 -23.31 -2.06 11.14
CA GLY A 292 -24.30 -1.18 10.54
C GLY A 292 -23.67 0.12 10.05
N GLU A 293 -24.31 1.26 10.34
CA GLU A 293 -23.86 2.62 10.00
C GLU A 293 -22.47 2.99 10.55
N ARG A 294 -21.90 2.20 11.47
CA ARG A 294 -20.53 2.41 11.98
C ARG A 294 -19.45 1.89 11.02
N TYR A 295 -19.85 1.25 9.93
CA TYR A 295 -18.98 0.78 8.86
C TYR A 295 -19.28 1.57 7.58
N ALA A 296 -18.26 2.21 7.01
CA ALA A 296 -18.30 2.86 5.69
C ALA A 296 -17.29 2.21 4.75
N VAL A 297 -17.59 2.12 3.46
CA VAL A 297 -16.69 1.57 2.44
C VAL A 297 -16.56 2.51 1.25
N ILE A 298 -15.31 2.76 0.87
CA ILE A 298 -14.90 3.42 -0.35
C ILE A 298 -14.25 2.35 -1.22
N VAL A 299 -14.86 2.01 -2.36
CA VAL A 299 -14.27 1.05 -3.29
C VAL A 299 -13.29 1.75 -4.23
N GLY A 300 -12.17 1.08 -4.53
CA GLY A 300 -11.19 1.60 -5.48
C GLY A 300 -11.56 1.31 -6.92
N SER A 301 -11.18 2.19 -7.84
CA SER A 301 -11.43 2.09 -9.27
C SER A 301 -10.24 2.63 -10.05
N LEU A 302 -9.85 1.95 -11.12
CA LEU A 302 -8.68 2.29 -11.93
C LEU A 302 -9.08 2.41 -13.40
N GLY A 303 -8.75 3.53 -14.05
CA GLY A 303 -8.94 3.69 -15.49
C GLY A 303 -7.90 2.90 -16.27
N ALA A 304 -6.66 3.37 -16.27
CA ALA A 304 -5.52 2.76 -16.95
C ALA A 304 -4.30 2.62 -16.02
N SER A 305 -3.41 1.68 -16.34
CA SER A 305 -2.12 1.55 -15.68
C SER A 305 -1.10 0.99 -16.69
N PRO A 306 -0.22 1.84 -17.23
CA PRO A 306 0.84 1.39 -18.14
C PRO A 306 1.79 0.38 -17.48
N ALA A 307 2.13 0.57 -16.20
CA ALA A 307 2.92 -0.38 -15.41
C ALA A 307 2.34 -1.80 -15.38
N LEU A 308 1.00 -1.92 -15.36
CA LEU A 308 0.30 -3.21 -15.40
C LEU A 308 -0.16 -3.61 -16.82
N GLY A 309 0.07 -2.77 -17.82
CA GLY A 309 -0.45 -2.95 -19.18
C GLY A 309 -1.98 -2.89 -19.28
N ILE A 310 -2.65 -2.16 -18.38
CA ILE A 310 -4.10 -1.97 -18.38
C ILE A 310 -4.43 -0.75 -19.23
N ASP A 311 -5.12 -0.98 -20.34
CA ASP A 311 -5.52 0.08 -21.28
C ASP A 311 -6.62 1.01 -20.74
N LEU A 312 -6.87 2.10 -21.44
CA LEU A 312 -7.99 3.00 -21.16
C LEU A 312 -9.34 2.26 -21.25
N PRO A 313 -10.29 2.52 -20.33
CA PRO A 313 -11.60 1.93 -20.35
C PRO A 313 -12.47 2.52 -21.47
N ALA A 314 -13.42 1.73 -21.98
CA ALA A 314 -14.42 2.24 -22.92
C ALA A 314 -15.33 3.27 -22.23
N ALA A 315 -15.70 4.34 -22.95
CA ALA A 315 -16.50 5.46 -22.44
C ALA A 315 -17.88 5.06 -21.87
N SER A 316 -18.43 3.90 -22.27
CA SER A 316 -19.70 3.37 -21.78
C SER A 316 -19.62 2.69 -20.41
N THR A 317 -18.41 2.35 -19.95
CA THR A 317 -18.18 1.61 -18.71
C THR A 317 -18.18 2.52 -17.47
N TYR A 318 -18.29 1.93 -16.27
CA TYR A 318 -18.17 2.68 -15.01
C TYR A 318 -16.87 3.50 -14.94
N GLU A 319 -15.73 2.84 -15.15
CA GLU A 319 -14.42 3.48 -15.15
C GLU A 319 -14.32 4.56 -16.23
N GLY A 320 -14.83 4.29 -17.44
CA GLY A 320 -14.84 5.27 -18.54
C GLY A 320 -15.65 6.52 -18.24
N ARG A 321 -16.80 6.38 -17.58
CA ARG A 321 -17.61 7.53 -17.14
C ARG A 321 -16.97 8.30 -16.00
N LEU A 322 -16.35 7.60 -15.04
CA LEU A 322 -15.61 8.25 -13.95
C LEU A 322 -14.42 9.04 -14.50
N GLN A 323 -13.68 8.48 -15.44
CA GLN A 323 -12.51 9.11 -16.06
C GLN A 323 -12.86 10.39 -16.84
N GLN A 324 -14.08 10.50 -17.39
CA GLN A 324 -14.55 11.73 -18.02
C GLN A 324 -14.88 12.85 -17.01
N LYS A 325 -15.22 12.48 -15.78
CA LYS A 325 -15.58 13.43 -14.71
C LYS A 325 -14.37 13.85 -13.85
N VAL A 326 -13.36 12.98 -13.77
CA VAL A 326 -12.28 13.06 -12.79
C VAL A 326 -10.94 12.92 -13.51
N ALA A 327 -10.19 14.03 -13.62
CA ALA A 327 -8.90 14.08 -14.32
C ALA A 327 -7.69 13.75 -13.43
N LEU A 328 -7.88 13.70 -12.11
CA LEU A 328 -6.87 13.40 -11.09
C LEU A 328 -7.48 12.42 -10.10
N PRO A 329 -6.69 11.64 -9.34
CA PRO A 329 -7.25 10.77 -8.30
C PRO A 329 -8.26 11.51 -7.42
N GLY A 330 -9.44 10.93 -7.25
CA GLY A 330 -10.54 11.63 -6.60
C GLY A 330 -11.63 10.71 -6.12
N TYR A 331 -12.34 11.19 -5.11
CA TYR A 331 -13.46 10.48 -4.51
C TYR A 331 -14.80 11.00 -5.05
N VAL A 332 -15.71 10.09 -5.41
CA VAL A 332 -17.05 10.38 -5.92
C VAL A 332 -18.06 9.63 -5.06
N ARG A 333 -19.14 10.29 -4.59
CA ARG A 333 -20.19 9.56 -3.85
C ARG A 333 -20.82 8.51 -4.75
N ALA A 334 -21.07 7.31 -4.21
CA ALA A 334 -21.67 6.24 -5.00
C ALA A 334 -23.04 6.64 -5.56
N ALA A 335 -23.84 7.38 -4.77
CA ALA A 335 -25.13 7.93 -5.18
C ALA A 335 -25.08 8.95 -6.35
N GLU A 336 -23.90 9.46 -6.70
CA GLU A 336 -23.69 10.40 -7.82
C GLU A 336 -23.21 9.68 -9.10
N ILE A 337 -23.07 8.36 -9.05
CA ILE A 337 -22.60 7.51 -10.15
C ILE A 337 -23.80 6.87 -10.84
N GLU A 338 -24.04 7.30 -12.08
CA GLU A 338 -25.10 6.74 -12.93
C GLU A 338 -24.76 5.32 -13.38
N PRO A 339 -25.77 4.42 -13.54
CA PRO A 339 -25.59 3.08 -14.09
C PRO A 339 -24.82 3.06 -15.40
N ALA A 340 -23.86 2.15 -15.51
CA ALA A 340 -22.97 2.01 -16.65
C ALA A 340 -22.65 0.53 -16.94
N GLU A 341 -21.96 0.29 -18.05
CA GLU A 341 -21.54 -1.07 -18.40
C GLU A 341 -20.39 -1.52 -17.50
N ARG A 342 -20.37 -2.81 -17.14
CA ARG A 342 -19.20 -3.42 -16.51
C ARG A 342 -18.10 -3.56 -17.57
N ARG A 343 -16.88 -3.12 -17.26
CA ARG A 343 -15.71 -3.37 -18.11
C ARG A 343 -15.46 -4.88 -18.23
N THR A 344 -14.99 -5.33 -19.40
CA THR A 344 -14.59 -6.74 -19.59
C THR A 344 -13.59 -7.15 -18.52
N HIS A 345 -13.78 -8.35 -17.96
CA HIS A 345 -12.92 -8.88 -16.92
C HIS A 345 -11.45 -9.01 -17.40
N ASP A 346 -10.52 -8.64 -16.53
CA ASP A 346 -9.08 -8.71 -16.72
C ASP A 346 -8.47 -9.31 -15.45
N TYR A 347 -7.59 -10.30 -15.55
CA TYR A 347 -7.02 -10.96 -14.37
C TYR A 347 -6.13 -10.02 -13.53
N ARG A 348 -5.74 -8.86 -14.09
CA ARG A 348 -4.90 -7.86 -13.42
C ARG A 348 -5.69 -6.86 -12.57
N TYR A 349 -7.02 -6.81 -12.74
CA TYR A 349 -7.87 -5.78 -12.15
C TYR A 349 -9.34 -6.21 -12.04
N PHE A 350 -9.98 -5.92 -10.91
CA PHE A 350 -11.40 -6.20 -10.69
C PHE A 350 -12.26 -4.97 -11.01
N PRO A 351 -13.04 -4.98 -12.11
CA PRO A 351 -13.84 -3.84 -12.52
C PRO A 351 -15.06 -3.62 -11.64
N LEU A 352 -15.47 -2.36 -11.56
CA LEU A 352 -16.72 -1.95 -10.94
C LEU A 352 -17.91 -2.58 -11.67
N ASP A 353 -18.91 -2.95 -10.88
CA ASP A 353 -20.23 -3.33 -11.37
C ASP A 353 -21.32 -2.59 -10.60
N GLN A 354 -22.59 -2.81 -10.99
CA GLN A 354 -23.72 -2.15 -10.35
C GLN A 354 -23.81 -2.46 -8.86
N SER A 355 -23.48 -3.68 -8.45
CA SER A 355 -23.59 -4.10 -7.05
C SER A 355 -22.53 -3.42 -6.18
N ALA A 356 -21.32 -3.22 -6.72
CA ALA A 356 -20.29 -2.42 -6.08
C ALA A 356 -20.74 -0.97 -5.86
N ILE A 357 -21.41 -0.34 -6.84
CA ILE A 357 -21.94 1.02 -6.71
C ILE A 357 -23.09 1.08 -5.69
N ASP A 358 -24.06 0.15 -5.78
CA ASP A 358 -25.26 0.15 -4.93
C ASP A 358 -24.92 -0.02 -3.43
N HIS A 359 -23.77 -0.63 -3.12
CA HIS A 359 -23.39 -1.01 -1.76
C HIS A 359 -22.16 -0.25 -1.21
N ALA A 360 -21.58 0.67 -1.99
CA ALA A 360 -20.49 1.54 -1.55
C ALA A 360 -21.01 2.91 -1.07
N ASP A 361 -20.25 3.57 -0.21
CA ASP A 361 -20.53 4.96 0.16
C ASP A 361 -19.91 5.93 -0.85
N ALA A 362 -18.72 5.60 -1.34
CA ALA A 362 -18.01 6.34 -2.36
C ALA A 362 -17.11 5.43 -3.21
N VAL A 363 -16.60 5.99 -4.30
CA VAL A 363 -15.58 5.38 -5.16
C VAL A 363 -14.35 6.28 -5.16
N LEU A 364 -13.18 5.73 -4.85
CA LEU A 364 -11.89 6.35 -5.17
C LEU A 364 -11.52 5.95 -6.60
N HIS A 365 -11.57 6.89 -7.53
CA HIS A 365 -11.16 6.65 -8.91
C HIS A 365 -9.77 7.23 -9.17
N ILE A 366 -8.86 6.39 -9.65
CA ILE A 366 -7.55 6.76 -10.18
C ILE A 366 -7.62 6.67 -11.70
N PRO A 367 -7.56 7.80 -12.43
CA PRO A 367 -7.70 7.78 -13.89
C PRO A 367 -6.58 6.99 -14.57
N THR A 368 -5.33 7.28 -14.20
CA THR A 368 -4.15 6.62 -14.77
C THR A 368 -3.09 6.49 -13.68
N GLY A 369 -2.52 5.28 -13.52
CA GLY A 369 -1.32 5.07 -12.72
C GLY A 369 -0.15 5.91 -13.23
N LEU A 370 0.81 6.24 -12.36
CA LEU A 370 1.96 7.06 -12.72
C LEU A 370 3.26 6.26 -12.54
N ASP A 371 4.01 6.11 -13.64
CA ASP A 371 5.35 5.52 -13.64
C ASP A 371 6.35 6.42 -14.37
N ALA A 372 7.62 6.01 -14.38
CA ALA A 372 8.70 6.73 -15.05
C ALA A 372 8.45 6.95 -16.56
N THR A 373 7.71 6.04 -17.22
CA THR A 373 7.39 6.12 -18.64
C THR A 373 6.28 7.10 -18.93
N VAL A 374 5.20 7.08 -18.16
CA VAL A 374 4.13 8.08 -18.25
C VAL A 374 4.67 9.49 -18.02
N LEU A 375 5.61 9.65 -17.07
CA LEU A 375 6.26 10.95 -16.85
C LEU A 375 7.20 11.33 -17.98
N ALA A 376 7.97 10.39 -18.53
CA ALA A 376 8.83 10.67 -19.68
C ALA A 376 8.01 11.13 -20.89
N ASP A 377 6.93 10.43 -21.22
CA ASP A 377 6.03 10.81 -22.33
C ASP A 377 5.43 12.19 -22.12
N ARG A 378 5.03 12.51 -20.88
CA ARG A 378 4.52 13.82 -20.50
C ARG A 378 5.55 14.94 -20.70
N ILE A 379 6.82 14.71 -20.33
CA ILE A 379 7.89 15.70 -20.50
C ILE A 379 8.23 15.87 -22.00
N SER A 380 8.31 14.75 -22.73
CA SER A 380 8.58 14.74 -24.17
C SER A 380 7.48 15.39 -25.02
N ALA A 381 6.25 15.49 -24.49
CA ALA A 381 5.16 16.20 -25.14
C ALA A 381 5.29 17.74 -25.09
N LEU A 382 6.22 18.29 -24.31
CA LEU A 382 6.50 19.73 -24.28
C LEU A 382 7.21 20.19 -25.57
N PRO A 383 7.01 21.45 -26.00
CA PRO A 383 7.63 21.96 -27.23
C PRO A 383 9.17 21.89 -27.21
N ASP A 384 9.76 21.53 -28.34
CA ASP A 384 11.21 21.53 -28.58
C ASP A 384 12.03 20.68 -27.58
N VAL A 385 11.38 19.70 -26.93
CA VAL A 385 12.04 18.78 -26.00
C VAL A 385 12.64 17.59 -26.75
N GLU A 386 13.91 17.32 -26.46
CA GLU A 386 14.60 16.10 -26.87
C GLU A 386 14.92 15.26 -25.63
N GLN A 387 14.57 13.97 -25.70
CA GLN A 387 14.93 12.98 -24.70
C GLN A 387 16.21 12.24 -25.11
N VAL A 388 17.13 12.09 -24.17
CA VAL A 388 18.29 11.21 -24.27
C VAL A 388 18.20 10.16 -23.17
N VAL A 389 18.29 8.89 -23.54
CA VAL A 389 18.41 7.78 -22.58
C VAL A 389 19.89 7.41 -22.51
N ALA A 390 20.49 7.60 -21.34
CA ALA A 390 21.91 7.34 -21.15
C ALA A 390 22.23 5.86 -21.41
N SER A 391 23.33 5.63 -22.12
CA SER A 391 23.72 4.30 -22.59
C SER A 391 25.23 4.19 -22.74
N GLU A 392 25.74 2.99 -22.98
CA GLU A 392 27.13 2.81 -23.36
C GLU A 392 27.44 3.51 -24.71
N GLU A 393 26.50 3.45 -25.66
CA GLU A 393 26.67 3.91 -27.03
C GLU A 393 26.84 5.44 -27.14
N ASP A 394 26.19 6.20 -26.24
CA ASP A 394 26.33 7.66 -26.19
C ASP A 394 27.49 8.14 -25.29
N GLY A 395 28.25 7.20 -24.72
CA GLY A 395 29.39 7.48 -23.86
C GLY A 395 29.04 7.91 -22.44
N SER A 396 27.79 7.69 -22.00
CA SER A 396 27.36 8.00 -20.64
C SER A 396 28.04 7.08 -19.62
N PRO A 397 28.31 7.56 -18.39
CA PRO A 397 28.82 6.73 -17.31
C PRO A 397 27.90 5.54 -17.02
N GLU A 398 28.47 4.36 -16.73
CA GLU A 398 27.73 3.12 -16.44
C GLU A 398 26.65 3.29 -15.37
N GLY A 399 26.95 4.05 -14.31
CA GLY A 399 26.00 4.34 -13.22
C GLY A 399 24.80 5.19 -13.62
N ALA A 400 24.75 5.74 -14.84
CA ALA A 400 23.62 6.51 -15.35
C ALA A 400 22.85 5.76 -16.46
N TRP A 401 23.25 4.54 -16.83
CA TRP A 401 22.60 3.84 -17.94
C TRP A 401 21.12 3.58 -17.64
N GLY A 402 20.27 3.88 -18.63
CA GLY A 402 18.80 3.81 -18.51
C GLY A 402 18.15 5.10 -17.99
N ASP A 403 18.92 6.00 -17.35
CA ASP A 403 18.41 7.29 -16.91
C ASP A 403 18.01 8.16 -18.10
N ARG A 404 16.97 8.96 -17.89
CA ARG A 404 16.34 9.78 -18.94
C ARG A 404 16.61 11.24 -18.69
N PHE A 405 17.19 11.90 -19.69
CA PHE A 405 17.58 13.31 -19.65
C PHE A 405 16.80 14.10 -20.69
N PHE A 406 16.22 15.23 -20.28
CA PHE A 406 15.39 16.05 -21.16
C PHE A 406 16.02 17.43 -21.37
N TYR A 407 16.17 17.80 -22.64
CA TYR A 407 16.81 19.04 -23.10
C TYR A 407 15.86 19.86 -23.96
N VAL A 408 16.14 21.16 -24.11
CA VAL A 408 15.47 22.02 -25.10
C VAL A 408 16.46 22.43 -26.18
N GLY A 409 16.10 22.13 -27.43
CA GLY A 409 16.95 22.40 -28.59
C GLY A 409 18.24 21.59 -28.63
N SER A 410 19.14 21.95 -29.55
CA SER A 410 20.38 21.18 -29.80
C SER A 410 21.51 21.40 -28.79
N ASP A 411 21.34 22.32 -27.84
CA ASP A 411 22.32 22.57 -26.78
C ASP A 411 22.09 21.61 -25.60
N ARG A 412 22.76 20.46 -25.64
CA ARG A 412 22.67 19.41 -24.61
C ARG A 412 23.55 19.67 -23.37
N ARG A 413 23.90 20.92 -23.09
CA ARG A 413 24.80 21.25 -21.96
C ARG A 413 24.24 20.92 -20.58
N GLN A 414 22.94 21.09 -20.38
CA GLN A 414 22.30 20.88 -19.09
C GLN A 414 20.84 20.48 -19.27
N PRO A 415 20.43 19.29 -18.78
CA PRO A 415 19.04 18.89 -18.82
C PRO A 415 18.21 19.79 -17.91
N PHE A 416 16.96 20.05 -18.28
CA PHE A 416 16.02 20.79 -17.42
C PHE A 416 15.17 19.86 -16.56
N ALA A 417 15.06 18.59 -16.97
CA ALA A 417 14.46 17.52 -16.20
C ALA A 417 15.26 16.23 -16.38
N THR A 418 15.28 15.39 -15.34
CA THR A 418 15.76 14.01 -15.45
C THR A 418 14.84 13.04 -14.70
N ILE A 419 14.79 11.80 -15.16
CA ILE A 419 14.18 10.68 -14.44
C ILE A 419 15.28 9.64 -14.24
N VAL A 420 15.56 9.32 -12.98
CA VAL A 420 16.63 8.39 -12.58
C VAL A 420 16.07 7.27 -11.72
N GLU A 421 16.57 6.05 -11.90
CA GLU A 421 16.03 4.83 -11.26
C GLU A 421 17.00 4.18 -10.25
N HIS A 422 18.20 4.73 -10.08
CA HIS A 422 19.24 4.18 -9.20
C HIS A 422 19.99 5.31 -8.48
N ASP A 423 20.63 4.99 -7.36
CA ASP A 423 21.52 5.92 -6.68
C ASP A 423 22.90 5.92 -7.33
N VAL A 424 23.55 7.07 -7.36
CA VAL A 424 24.96 7.20 -7.76
C VAL A 424 25.83 7.25 -6.49
N PRO A 425 26.74 6.28 -6.29
CA PRO A 425 27.57 6.22 -5.10
C PRO A 425 28.40 7.50 -4.87
N GLY A 426 28.38 8.01 -3.63
CA GLY A 426 29.03 9.24 -3.22
C GLY A 426 28.36 10.54 -3.68
N PHE A 427 27.17 10.47 -4.29
CA PHE A 427 26.48 11.63 -4.85
C PHE A 427 25.08 11.83 -4.29
N ASP A 428 24.18 10.85 -4.45
CA ASP A 428 22.76 11.04 -4.14
C ASP A 428 22.08 9.85 -3.46
N GLU A 429 22.85 8.96 -2.82
CA GLU A 429 22.37 7.81 -2.04
C GLU A 429 21.37 8.16 -0.92
N ALA A 430 21.26 9.44 -0.56
CA ALA A 430 20.22 9.93 0.35
C ALA A 430 18.80 9.72 -0.21
N GLY A 431 18.63 9.60 -1.53
CA GLY A 431 17.35 9.29 -2.18
C GLY A 431 16.89 7.85 -1.99
N GLN A 432 17.82 6.92 -1.74
CA GLN A 432 17.56 5.49 -1.60
C GLN A 432 16.77 4.95 -2.79
N LEU A 433 17.22 5.21 -4.01
CA LEU A 433 16.54 4.81 -5.24
C LEU A 433 16.77 3.34 -5.61
N ASP A 434 17.81 2.68 -5.09
CA ASP A 434 18.13 1.26 -5.36
C ASP A 434 17.08 0.25 -4.85
N ARG A 435 15.94 0.74 -4.36
CA ARG A 435 14.77 -0.07 -4.01
C ARG A 435 13.99 -0.43 -5.28
N PRO A 436 13.49 -1.68 -5.42
CA PRO A 436 12.70 -2.07 -6.58
C PRO A 436 11.51 -1.14 -6.86
N GLY A 437 11.43 -0.65 -8.11
CA GLY A 437 10.32 0.18 -8.59
C GLY A 437 10.35 1.65 -8.13
N VAL A 438 11.39 2.09 -7.42
CA VAL A 438 11.55 3.49 -7.03
C VAL A 438 12.31 4.26 -8.12
N PHE A 439 11.84 5.47 -8.43
CA PHE A 439 12.50 6.38 -9.34
C PHE A 439 12.39 7.81 -8.81
N ARG A 440 13.18 8.74 -9.35
CA ARG A 440 13.18 10.16 -8.96
C ARG A 440 13.06 11.06 -10.16
N LEU A 441 12.09 11.97 -10.12
CA LEU A 441 11.97 13.08 -11.05
C LEU A 441 12.77 14.28 -10.53
N ASN A 442 13.66 14.83 -11.33
CA ASN A 442 14.47 16.00 -11.01
C ASN A 442 14.14 17.16 -11.95
N LEU A 443 14.09 18.39 -11.43
CA LEU A 443 13.67 19.58 -12.19
C LEU A 443 14.56 20.79 -11.89
N ASP A 444 15.01 21.51 -12.93
CA ASP A 444 15.74 22.78 -12.83
C ASP A 444 14.80 23.95 -12.56
N LEU A 445 14.51 24.22 -11.29
CA LEU A 445 13.66 25.33 -10.87
C LEU A 445 14.39 26.69 -10.97
N GLY A 446 15.72 26.65 -10.87
CA GLY A 446 16.55 27.84 -10.74
C GLY A 446 16.33 28.58 -9.43
N ARG A 447 17.10 29.65 -9.25
CA ARG A 447 17.16 30.36 -7.96
C ARG A 447 15.81 30.87 -7.46
N ALA A 448 15.04 31.55 -8.31
CA ALA A 448 13.84 32.26 -7.88
C ALA A 448 12.76 31.29 -7.39
N GLU A 449 12.48 30.24 -8.16
CA GLU A 449 11.46 29.26 -7.79
C GLU A 449 11.93 28.34 -6.66
N PHE A 450 13.21 27.96 -6.64
CA PHE A 450 13.80 27.23 -5.51
C PHE A 450 13.64 28.00 -4.19
N GLU A 451 14.01 29.29 -4.18
CA GLU A 451 13.93 30.14 -2.99
C GLU A 451 12.47 30.37 -2.56
N ARG A 452 11.54 30.52 -3.52
CA ARG A 452 10.10 30.60 -3.24
C ARG A 452 9.57 29.32 -2.60
N MET A 453 10.05 28.16 -3.03
CA MET A 453 9.56 26.86 -2.58
C MET A 453 10.12 26.46 -1.20
N PHE A 454 11.43 26.62 -1.00
CA PHE A 454 12.11 26.12 0.20
C PHE A 454 12.39 27.20 1.25
N GLY A 455 12.17 28.48 0.92
CA GLY A 455 12.37 29.60 1.84
C GLY A 455 13.82 30.03 2.04
N PHE A 456 14.77 29.43 1.30
CA PHE A 456 16.18 29.80 1.29
C PHE A 456 16.78 29.68 -0.13
N PRO A 457 17.80 30.49 -0.48
CA PRO A 457 18.42 30.42 -1.79
C PRO A 457 19.24 29.13 -1.95
N PRO A 458 19.44 28.62 -3.19
CA PRO A 458 20.26 27.43 -3.47
C PRO A 458 21.60 27.39 -2.73
N LYS A 459 22.29 28.53 -2.64
CA LYS A 459 23.61 28.64 -2.00
C LYS A 459 23.63 28.35 -0.50
N ALA A 460 22.48 28.41 0.17
CA ALA A 460 22.34 28.11 1.60
C ALA A 460 21.96 26.64 1.85
N PHE A 461 21.82 25.81 0.81
CA PHE A 461 21.29 24.46 0.94
C PHE A 461 22.01 23.58 1.97
N GLU A 462 23.34 23.62 2.03
CA GLU A 462 24.10 22.80 2.99
C GLU A 462 23.75 23.12 4.47
N GLU A 463 23.34 24.35 4.77
CA GLU A 463 22.89 24.76 6.12
C GLU A 463 21.49 24.20 6.46
N HIS A 464 20.72 23.81 5.44
CA HIS A 464 19.34 23.32 5.56
C HIS A 464 19.20 21.85 5.18
N ARG A 465 20.27 21.17 4.75
CA ARG A 465 20.23 19.82 4.19
C ARG A 465 19.56 18.83 5.13
N ASP A 466 19.88 18.90 6.41
CA ASP A 466 19.38 17.98 7.45
C ASP A 466 17.88 18.15 7.75
N ALA A 467 17.22 19.18 7.19
CA ALA A 467 15.78 19.38 7.33
C ALA A 467 14.95 18.55 6.34
N PHE A 468 15.58 17.83 5.41
CA PHE A 468 14.90 17.10 4.34
C PHE A 468 15.15 15.60 4.40
N ASP A 469 14.07 14.83 4.34
CA ASP A 469 14.12 13.41 4.02
C ASP A 469 14.06 13.23 2.49
N PHE A 470 15.21 13.03 1.87
CA PHE A 470 15.33 12.88 0.41
C PHE A 470 14.74 11.58 -0.13
N ALA A 471 14.42 10.60 0.72
CA ALA A 471 13.81 9.33 0.34
C ALA A 471 12.27 9.35 0.48
N ARG A 472 11.69 10.44 0.99
CA ARG A 472 10.25 10.61 1.21
C ARG A 472 9.50 10.62 -0.12
N LEU A 473 8.45 9.79 -0.21
CA LEU A 473 7.65 9.70 -1.41
C LEU A 473 6.72 10.92 -1.54
N ASP A 474 6.30 11.22 -2.77
CA ASP A 474 5.30 12.25 -3.08
C ASP A 474 5.59 13.63 -2.49
N THR A 475 6.86 13.95 -2.26
CA THR A 475 7.27 15.19 -1.62
C THR A 475 8.29 15.90 -2.51
N VAL A 476 8.07 17.19 -2.75
CA VAL A 476 9.07 18.02 -3.43
C VAL A 476 10.15 18.40 -2.41
N THR A 477 11.38 17.98 -2.66
CA THR A 477 12.55 18.33 -1.85
C THR A 477 13.58 19.04 -2.72
N PRO A 478 14.56 19.77 -2.15
CA PRO A 478 15.77 20.11 -2.88
C PRO A 478 16.42 18.82 -3.40
N HIS A 479 17.07 18.88 -4.56
CA HIS A 479 17.80 17.72 -5.07
C HIS A 479 19.04 17.44 -4.19
N PRO A 480 19.29 16.19 -3.75
CA PRO A 480 20.38 15.86 -2.82
C PRO A 480 21.78 16.27 -3.32
N GLY A 481 22.11 16.07 -4.60
CA GLY A 481 23.38 16.52 -5.19
C GLY A 481 23.37 17.87 -5.94
N TYR A 482 22.22 18.31 -6.49
CA TYR A 482 22.14 19.47 -7.38
C TYR A 482 21.35 20.66 -6.83
N ALA A 483 20.92 20.65 -5.56
CA ALA A 483 20.21 21.77 -4.96
C ALA A 483 20.98 23.10 -5.02
N LEU A 484 22.32 23.10 -4.91
CA LEU A 484 23.16 24.30 -5.06
C LEU A 484 23.00 24.99 -6.44
N TYR A 485 22.56 24.24 -7.45
CA TYR A 485 22.28 24.73 -8.80
C TYR A 485 20.80 25.08 -9.02
N GLY A 486 19.97 24.96 -7.97
CA GLY A 486 18.53 25.26 -8.02
C GLY A 486 17.66 24.09 -8.49
N PHE A 487 18.13 22.85 -8.35
CA PHE A 487 17.33 21.67 -8.67
C PHE A 487 16.47 21.23 -7.48
N ALA A 488 15.26 20.77 -7.79
CA ALA A 488 14.39 20.03 -6.89
C ALA A 488 14.21 18.59 -7.37
N SER A 489 13.71 17.72 -6.49
CA SER A 489 13.44 16.32 -6.78
C SER A 489 12.14 15.86 -6.14
N ILE A 490 11.53 14.83 -6.73
CA ILE A 490 10.37 14.10 -6.19
C ILE A 490 10.66 12.61 -6.35
N VAL A 491 10.67 11.86 -5.25
CA VAL A 491 10.82 10.39 -5.28
C VAL A 491 9.45 9.74 -5.44
N MET A 492 9.36 8.84 -6.42
CA MET A 492 8.17 8.07 -6.79
C MET A 492 6.89 8.93 -6.80
N PRO A 493 6.83 10.01 -7.59
CA PRO A 493 5.61 10.81 -7.71
C PRO A 493 4.42 9.94 -8.13
N GLY A 494 3.33 10.01 -7.37
CA GLY A 494 2.03 9.43 -7.69
C GLY A 494 1.14 10.41 -8.47
N PRO A 495 0.03 9.91 -9.04
CA PRO A 495 -0.85 10.71 -9.91
C PRO A 495 -1.49 11.93 -9.22
N GLN A 496 -1.56 11.96 -7.88
CA GLN A 496 -2.01 13.11 -7.11
C GLN A 496 -1.06 14.31 -7.19
N MET A 497 0.22 14.07 -7.51
CA MET A 497 1.25 15.12 -7.66
C MET A 497 1.26 15.80 -9.03
N LEU A 498 0.51 15.28 -10.02
CA LEU A 498 0.54 15.77 -11.39
C LEU A 498 0.34 17.29 -11.53
N PRO A 499 -0.58 17.96 -10.81
CA PRO A 499 -0.75 19.40 -10.94
C PRO A 499 0.51 20.19 -10.53
N GLU A 500 1.18 19.77 -9.45
CA GLU A 500 2.40 20.43 -8.99
C GLU A 500 3.58 20.09 -9.92
N ILE A 501 3.65 18.85 -10.40
CA ILE A 501 4.64 18.43 -11.41
C ILE A 501 4.50 19.26 -12.68
N ASP A 502 3.28 19.42 -13.22
CA ASP A 502 3.02 20.22 -14.42
C ASP A 502 3.42 21.68 -14.22
N ARG A 503 3.12 22.25 -13.05
CA ARG A 503 3.52 23.62 -12.70
C ARG A 503 5.04 23.77 -12.65
N LEU A 504 5.74 22.82 -12.03
CA LEU A 504 7.20 22.85 -11.92
C LEU A 504 7.89 22.56 -13.26
N LEU A 505 7.33 21.66 -14.07
CA LEU A 505 7.79 21.40 -15.43
C LEU A 505 7.68 22.65 -16.29
N ALA A 506 6.58 23.40 -16.21
CA ALA A 506 6.43 24.66 -16.94
C ALA A 506 7.53 25.67 -16.57
N VAL A 507 7.90 25.76 -15.28
CA VAL A 507 9.02 26.61 -14.83
C VAL A 507 10.35 26.11 -15.41
N ALA A 508 10.66 24.83 -15.26
CA ALA A 508 11.92 24.25 -15.70
C ALA A 508 12.08 24.33 -17.23
N HIS A 509 11.02 24.04 -17.97
CA HIS A 509 10.98 24.10 -19.43
C HIS A 509 11.15 25.53 -19.95
N ALA A 510 10.40 26.51 -19.42
CA ALA A 510 10.55 27.91 -19.82
C ALA A 510 11.99 28.42 -19.62
N ARG A 511 12.63 28.01 -18.51
CA ARG A 511 14.04 28.35 -18.24
C ARG A 511 15.00 27.71 -19.25
N ALA A 512 14.71 26.50 -19.70
CA ALA A 512 15.50 25.80 -20.71
C ALA A 512 15.38 26.46 -22.09
N VAL A 513 14.17 26.82 -22.50
CA VAL A 513 13.91 27.62 -23.73
C VAL A 513 14.70 28.92 -23.70
N ASP A 514 14.56 29.68 -22.60
CA ASP A 514 15.30 30.92 -22.36
C ASP A 514 16.83 30.76 -22.48
N ARG A 515 17.38 29.66 -21.97
CA ARG A 515 18.82 29.35 -22.11
C ARG A 515 19.18 29.08 -23.56
N HIS A 516 18.40 28.25 -24.25
CA HIS A 516 18.62 27.89 -25.64
C HIS A 516 18.59 29.14 -26.54
N GLU A 517 17.58 30.00 -26.40
CA GLU A 517 17.48 31.24 -27.18
C GLU A 517 18.65 32.22 -26.93
N ARG A 518 19.13 32.30 -25.69
CA ARG A 518 20.32 33.13 -25.38
C ARG A 518 21.59 32.54 -25.98
N ALA A 519 21.73 31.21 -25.98
CA ALA A 519 22.87 30.53 -26.58
C ALA A 519 22.87 30.72 -28.11
N THR A 520 21.72 30.53 -28.76
CA THR A 520 21.54 30.72 -30.21
C THR A 520 21.86 32.16 -30.62
N ARG A 521 21.34 33.17 -29.91
CA ARG A 521 21.66 34.60 -30.18
C ARG A 521 23.15 34.87 -30.11
N ARG A 522 23.84 34.38 -29.07
CA ARG A 522 25.30 34.55 -28.92
C ARG A 522 26.08 33.87 -30.03
N ALA A 523 25.62 32.71 -30.52
CA ALA A 523 26.27 32.00 -31.62
C ALA A 523 26.08 32.73 -32.97
N THR A 524 24.94 33.39 -33.17
CA THR A 524 24.70 34.24 -34.35
C THR A 524 25.56 35.51 -34.29
N ASP A 525 25.58 36.21 -33.16
CA ASP A 525 26.37 37.44 -32.96
C ASP A 525 27.90 37.22 -33.04
N GLN A 526 28.39 35.97 -32.98
CA GLN A 526 29.81 35.63 -33.14
C GLN A 526 30.19 35.21 -34.57
N ARG A 527 29.19 35.02 -35.45
CA ARG A 527 29.40 34.65 -36.87
C ARG A 527 29.31 35.85 -37.80
N ASP A 528 28.69 36.94 -37.35
CA ASP A 528 28.72 38.26 -37.96
C ASP A 528 29.90 39.09 -37.41
#